data_AF-A0A0W0SMX8-F1
#
_entry.id   AF-A0A0W0SMX8-F1
#
_cell.length_a   1.000
_cell.length_b   1.000
_cell.length_c   1.000
_cell.angle_alpha   90.00
_cell.angle_beta   90.00
_cell.angle_gamma   90.00
#
_symmetry.space_group_name_H-M   'P 1'
#
loop_
_entity.id
_entity.type
_entity.pdbx_description
1 polymer ?
#
loop_
_entity_poly.entity_id
_entity_poly.type
_entity_poly.pdbx_seq_one_letter_code
_entity_poly.pdbx_strand_id
1 'polypeptide(L)'
;MIMAFEGYFADFANDKRQFFAEVKTLDDARKRAESHDYGFLAPNEKLLKKEYELLWGRLQKGDIDHDAFWLYAYYCCIMLQNYHRAYGQDGKAEEFLKLRIDIKERLEFKKSGKTKHPKQTKSDQKTDNESFFEYLGKRISNGLIDLLRAPTKVSTIRDWVSALNVERIYWFFCRTTITKSLLLARELEILDRIGSVFSNIDVDNVVSILESPNPVLRVCSVAFFALRFIFNGAMLTKHAYGSEKEKDYDWELRLYDELYKRHPVLVNDLVWGIVNFITNYNWLTGIPDPTAGWIVAGFLFFDFCWLIWQRHLAEKEFLAKREQLISDRNFYNDLLINFVDEKGEPLTEEKTKEIGLHIKLLNDEIEQLEISWSAESSYFWFNCAAALLLAVGFSASMVFTAPVIAILCYAICTFGVAMYLSAGSYKNFEEKRLQAIHDPNNNEAIIAYNAARNEFIFTMLKNVFLPTLFIATFAICWQAAVVLTAVYLAYQLYSAYNSYEEKHKQQVEVGAENPVIEFNEEDSSEQYRDDLLGIAAVLS
;
A
#
# COMPACT_ATOMS: atom_id res chain seq x y z
N MET A 1 25.23 -10.04 8.69
CA MET A 1 24.65 -11.39 8.84
C MET A 1 23.50 -11.48 7.85
N ILE A 2 23.79 -12.05 6.67
CA ILE A 2 23.07 -11.89 5.38
C ILE A 2 22.64 -13.29 4.88
N MET A 3 22.49 -14.27 5.79
CA MET A 3 22.26 -15.67 5.40
C MET A 3 20.81 -15.98 4.96
N ALA A 4 19.89 -15.02 4.99
CA ALA A 4 18.46 -15.31 4.86
C ALA A 4 17.89 -15.23 3.43
N PHE A 5 18.67 -14.84 2.42
CA PHE A 5 18.14 -14.68 1.07
C PHE A 5 18.83 -15.64 0.09
N GLU A 6 20.16 -15.58 -0.08
CA GLU A 6 20.91 -16.40 -1.06
C GLU A 6 20.71 -17.93 -0.94
N GLY A 7 20.62 -18.49 0.27
CA GLY A 7 20.45 -19.93 0.48
C GLY A 7 19.04 -20.46 0.19
N TYR A 8 18.00 -19.65 0.45
CA TYR A 8 16.59 -20.06 0.31
C TYR A 8 16.09 -19.95 -1.14
N PHE A 9 16.75 -19.13 -1.96
CA PHE A 9 16.43 -19.01 -3.38
C PHE A 9 16.62 -20.30 -4.16
N ALA A 10 17.67 -21.06 -3.85
CA ALA A 10 17.99 -22.26 -4.61
C ALA A 10 16.86 -23.30 -4.49
N ASP A 11 16.32 -23.47 -3.29
CA ASP A 11 15.25 -24.44 -3.03
C ASP A 11 13.95 -24.03 -3.70
N PHE A 12 13.54 -22.76 -3.59
CA PHE A 12 12.32 -22.27 -4.25
C PHE A 12 12.44 -22.26 -5.78
N ALA A 13 13.60 -21.85 -6.33
CA ALA A 13 13.84 -21.88 -7.77
C ALA A 13 13.86 -23.32 -8.31
N ASN A 14 14.46 -24.25 -7.57
CA ASN A 14 14.45 -25.67 -7.93
C ASN A 14 13.03 -26.25 -7.89
N ASP A 15 12.24 -25.91 -6.86
CA ASP A 15 10.83 -26.32 -6.79
C ASP A 15 10.02 -25.81 -7.99
N LYS A 16 10.18 -24.55 -8.37
CA LYS A 16 9.55 -23.97 -9.57
C LYS A 16 9.95 -24.73 -10.84
N ARG A 17 11.24 -25.01 -11.04
CA ARG A 17 11.73 -25.72 -12.23
C ARG A 17 11.16 -27.14 -12.30
N GLN A 18 11.17 -27.85 -11.18
CA GLN A 18 10.56 -29.18 -11.07
C GLN A 18 9.05 -29.14 -11.30
N PHE A 19 8.36 -28.10 -10.81
CA PHE A 19 6.94 -27.90 -11.09
C PHE A 19 6.67 -27.90 -12.59
N PHE A 20 7.37 -27.07 -13.37
CA PHE A 20 7.14 -26.98 -14.81
C PHE A 20 7.57 -28.25 -15.57
N ALA A 21 8.57 -28.97 -15.07
CA ALA A 21 8.99 -30.25 -15.63
C ALA A 21 7.95 -31.37 -15.41
N GLU A 22 7.42 -31.49 -14.20
CA GLU A 22 6.70 -32.69 -13.74
C GLU A 22 5.18 -32.52 -13.68
N VAL A 23 4.67 -31.33 -13.37
CA VAL A 23 3.25 -31.09 -13.10
C VAL A 23 2.49 -30.87 -14.40
N LYS A 24 1.51 -31.74 -14.69
CA LYS A 24 0.66 -31.63 -15.89
C LYS A 24 -0.83 -31.53 -15.57
N THR A 25 -1.24 -31.82 -14.34
CA THR A 25 -2.65 -31.79 -13.92
C THR A 25 -2.88 -31.01 -12.63
N LEU A 26 -4.15 -30.68 -12.36
CA LEU A 26 -4.58 -30.05 -11.09
C LEU A 26 -4.32 -30.94 -9.87
N ASP A 27 -4.35 -32.26 -10.05
CA ASP A 27 -4.09 -33.21 -8.97
C ASP A 27 -2.59 -33.27 -8.65
N ASP A 28 -1.74 -33.26 -9.68
CA ASP A 28 -0.28 -33.17 -9.52
C ASP A 28 0.11 -31.86 -8.82
N ALA A 29 -0.46 -30.74 -9.26
CA ALA A 29 -0.23 -29.43 -8.64
C ALA A 29 -0.66 -29.43 -7.17
N ARG A 30 -1.81 -30.05 -6.84
CA ARG A 30 -2.27 -30.17 -5.46
C ARG A 30 -1.32 -31.03 -4.62
N LYS A 31 -1.00 -32.24 -5.09
CA LYS A 31 -0.12 -33.17 -4.37
C LYS A 31 1.24 -32.57 -4.09
N ARG A 32 1.81 -31.85 -5.06
CA ARG A 32 3.08 -31.12 -4.88
C ARG A 32 2.93 -29.97 -3.89
N ALA A 33 1.84 -29.19 -3.94
CA ALA A 33 1.65 -28.10 -2.98
C ALA A 33 1.46 -28.63 -1.54
N GLU A 34 0.81 -29.78 -1.40
CA GLU A 34 0.57 -30.46 -0.12
C GLU A 34 1.84 -31.15 0.44
N SER A 35 2.87 -31.39 -0.37
CA SER A 35 4.15 -31.91 0.12
C SER A 35 5.03 -30.86 0.79
N HIS A 36 4.69 -29.57 0.64
CA HIS A 36 5.44 -28.47 1.25
C HIS A 36 4.87 -28.14 2.63
N ASP A 37 5.72 -28.26 3.65
CA ASP A 37 5.38 -27.94 5.04
C ASP A 37 5.61 -26.45 5.35
N TYR A 38 5.32 -26.06 6.59
CA TYR A 38 5.54 -24.68 7.03
C TYR A 38 7.02 -24.26 7.00
N GLY A 39 7.96 -25.21 7.15
CA GLY A 39 9.40 -24.96 7.09
C GLY A 39 9.86 -24.52 5.70
N PHE A 40 9.22 -25.00 4.63
CA PHE A 40 9.43 -24.46 3.29
C PHE A 40 8.65 -23.16 3.06
N LEU A 41 7.40 -23.10 3.50
CA LEU A 41 6.50 -21.97 3.18
C LEU A 41 6.89 -20.67 3.89
N ALA A 42 7.30 -20.73 5.15
CA ALA A 42 7.60 -19.54 5.95
C ALA A 42 8.76 -18.69 5.41
N PRO A 43 9.95 -19.25 5.12
CA PRO A 43 11.06 -18.47 4.58
C PRO A 43 10.78 -17.99 3.14
N ASN A 44 9.96 -18.71 2.38
CA ASN A 44 9.67 -18.40 0.98
C ASN A 44 8.40 -17.56 0.76
N GLU A 45 7.65 -17.17 1.80
CA GLU A 45 6.35 -16.51 1.66
C GLU A 45 6.44 -15.24 0.79
N LYS A 46 7.43 -14.39 1.03
CA LYS A 46 7.59 -13.15 0.26
C LYS A 46 7.83 -13.41 -1.22
N LEU A 47 8.68 -14.40 -1.54
CA LEU A 47 9.00 -14.78 -2.91
C LEU A 47 7.81 -15.39 -3.60
N LEU A 48 7.12 -16.30 -2.92
CA LEU A 48 5.91 -16.96 -3.39
C LEU A 48 4.79 -15.96 -3.66
N LYS A 49 4.57 -15.03 -2.74
CA LYS A 49 3.57 -13.97 -2.91
C LYS A 49 3.92 -13.09 -4.11
N LYS A 50 5.18 -12.68 -4.24
CA LYS A 50 5.62 -11.84 -5.35
C LYS A 50 5.53 -12.56 -6.70
N GLU A 51 5.88 -13.85 -6.72
CA GLU A 51 5.72 -14.72 -7.88
C GLU A 51 4.26 -14.78 -8.33
N TYR A 52 3.35 -15.06 -7.39
CA TYR A 52 1.92 -15.09 -7.67
C TYR A 52 1.41 -13.74 -8.20
N GLU A 53 1.76 -12.63 -7.55
CA GLU A 53 1.33 -11.28 -7.95
C GLU A 53 1.76 -10.93 -9.39
N LEU A 54 3.01 -11.24 -9.76
CA LEU A 54 3.54 -11.01 -11.11
C LEU A 54 2.81 -11.87 -12.14
N LEU A 55 2.71 -13.17 -11.89
CA LEU A 55 2.05 -14.11 -12.79
C LEU A 55 0.57 -13.81 -12.96
N TRP A 56 -0.14 -13.59 -11.85
CA TRP A 56 -1.57 -13.33 -11.82
C TRP A 56 -1.93 -12.09 -12.63
N GLY A 57 -1.14 -11.02 -12.51
CA GLY A 57 -1.33 -9.79 -13.29
C GLY A 57 -1.28 -10.03 -14.80
N ARG A 58 -0.41 -10.93 -15.28
CA ARG A 58 -0.32 -11.31 -16.70
C ARG A 58 -1.48 -12.20 -17.13
N LEU A 59 -1.83 -13.18 -16.30
CA LEU A 59 -2.94 -14.10 -16.55
C LEU A 59 -4.28 -13.37 -16.66
N GLN A 60 -4.49 -12.31 -15.88
CA GLN A 60 -5.70 -11.49 -15.94
C GLN A 60 -5.81 -10.66 -17.23
N LYS A 61 -4.69 -10.18 -17.78
CA LYS A 61 -4.67 -9.43 -19.04
C LYS A 61 -4.92 -10.29 -20.27
N GLY A 62 -4.78 -11.62 -20.16
CA GLY A 62 -4.93 -12.54 -21.28
C GLY A 62 -3.72 -12.59 -22.22
N ASP A 63 -2.64 -11.87 -21.89
CA ASP A 63 -1.40 -11.82 -22.66
C ASP A 63 -0.70 -13.19 -22.78
N ILE A 64 -1.00 -14.08 -21.83
CA ILE A 64 -0.43 -15.41 -21.70
C ILE A 64 -1.55 -16.38 -21.30
N ASP A 65 -2.02 -17.22 -22.22
CA ASP A 65 -3.06 -18.24 -21.96
C ASP A 65 -2.55 -19.67 -22.20
N HIS A 66 -1.55 -20.07 -21.42
CA HIS A 66 -1.03 -21.43 -21.41
C HIS A 66 -1.40 -22.14 -20.10
N ASP A 67 -1.95 -23.35 -20.20
CA ASP A 67 -2.50 -24.09 -19.06
C ASP A 67 -1.46 -24.32 -17.95
N ALA A 68 -0.18 -24.48 -18.31
CA ALA A 68 0.91 -24.64 -17.34
C ALA A 68 1.05 -23.45 -16.38
N PHE A 69 0.84 -22.22 -16.86
CA PHE A 69 0.92 -21.02 -16.03
C PHE A 69 -0.29 -20.86 -15.11
N TRP A 70 -1.48 -21.21 -15.58
CA TRP A 70 -2.67 -21.30 -14.73
C TRP A 70 -2.53 -22.37 -13.65
N LEU A 71 -1.94 -23.53 -13.99
CA LEU A 71 -1.63 -24.57 -13.01
C LEU A 71 -0.62 -24.08 -11.98
N TYR A 72 0.39 -23.31 -12.39
CA TYR A 72 1.37 -22.74 -11.48
C TYR A 72 0.76 -21.66 -10.56
N ALA A 73 -0.12 -20.80 -11.07
CA ALA A 73 -0.89 -19.87 -10.24
C ALA A 73 -1.76 -20.62 -9.21
N TYR A 74 -2.43 -21.70 -9.62
CA TYR A 74 -3.21 -22.56 -8.73
C TYR A 74 -2.33 -23.18 -7.63
N TYR A 75 -1.14 -23.66 -8.00
CA TYR A 75 -0.13 -24.18 -7.08
C TYR A 75 0.29 -23.14 -6.04
N CYS A 76 0.64 -21.93 -6.47
CA CYS A 76 0.99 -20.82 -5.58
C CYS A 76 -0.15 -20.46 -4.61
N CYS A 77 -1.41 -20.45 -5.09
CA CYS A 77 -2.56 -20.21 -4.22
C CYS A 77 -2.71 -21.24 -3.10
N ILE A 78 -2.45 -22.53 -3.36
CA ILE A 78 -2.51 -23.57 -2.31
C ILE A 78 -1.42 -23.33 -1.26
N MET A 79 -0.20 -23.04 -1.70
CA MET A 79 0.91 -22.78 -0.80
C MET A 79 0.68 -21.52 0.06
N LEU A 80 0.20 -20.42 -0.53
CA LEU A 80 -0.17 -19.21 0.20
C LEU A 80 -1.35 -19.44 1.15
N GLN A 81 -2.36 -20.21 0.72
CA GLN A 81 -3.47 -20.63 1.58
C GLN A 81 -2.96 -21.42 2.79
N ASN A 82 -2.07 -22.39 2.58
CA ASN A 82 -1.52 -23.24 3.63
C ASN A 82 -0.68 -22.42 4.62
N TYR A 83 0.18 -21.52 4.12
CA TYR A 83 0.94 -20.58 4.94
C TYR A 83 0.00 -19.74 5.81
N HIS A 84 -0.98 -19.04 5.21
CA HIS A 84 -1.87 -18.16 5.96
C HIS A 84 -2.73 -18.91 6.98
N ARG A 85 -3.13 -20.14 6.67
CA ARG A 85 -3.88 -21.00 7.61
C ARG A 85 -3.00 -21.46 8.78
N ALA A 86 -1.74 -21.85 8.53
CA ALA A 86 -0.80 -22.18 9.59
C ALA A 86 -0.50 -20.98 10.49
N TYR A 87 -0.37 -19.80 9.87
CA TYR A 87 -0.16 -18.50 10.53
C TYR A 87 -1.41 -17.96 11.26
N GLY A 88 -2.58 -18.60 11.14
CA GLY A 88 -3.83 -18.13 11.76
C GLY A 88 -4.39 -16.84 11.14
N GLN A 89 -4.13 -16.60 9.85
CA GLN A 89 -4.71 -15.55 9.01
C GLN A 89 -5.85 -16.12 8.14
N ASP A 90 -6.91 -16.63 8.77
CA ASP A 90 -8.00 -17.32 8.07
C ASP A 90 -8.66 -16.49 6.97
N GLY A 91 -8.77 -15.17 7.16
CA GLY A 91 -9.32 -14.27 6.14
C GLY A 91 -8.51 -14.29 4.83
N LYS A 92 -7.17 -14.24 4.92
CA LYS A 92 -6.30 -14.34 3.74
C LYS A 92 -6.28 -15.74 3.16
N ALA A 93 -6.33 -16.76 4.01
CA ALA A 93 -6.43 -18.15 3.54
C ALA A 93 -7.72 -18.37 2.73
N GLU A 94 -8.81 -17.70 3.09
CA GLU A 94 -10.08 -17.72 2.35
C GLU A 94 -10.00 -16.94 1.02
N GLU A 95 -9.29 -15.81 0.98
CA GLU A 95 -9.03 -15.08 -0.28
C GLU A 95 -8.31 -15.97 -1.30
N PHE A 96 -7.23 -16.65 -0.89
CA PHE A 96 -6.52 -17.58 -1.78
C PHE A 96 -7.33 -18.84 -2.11
N LEU A 97 -8.23 -19.28 -1.21
CA LEU A 97 -9.16 -20.36 -1.53
C LEU A 97 -10.11 -19.98 -2.67
N LYS A 98 -10.67 -18.76 -2.64
CA LYS A 98 -11.54 -18.25 -3.71
C LYS A 98 -10.79 -18.18 -5.04
N LEU A 99 -9.62 -17.54 -5.06
CA LEU A 99 -8.77 -17.44 -6.24
C LEU A 99 -8.43 -18.82 -6.83
N ARG A 100 -8.10 -19.78 -5.97
CA ARG A 100 -7.85 -21.17 -6.35
C ARG A 100 -9.07 -21.83 -6.98
N ILE A 101 -10.27 -21.60 -6.45
CA ILE A 101 -11.52 -22.12 -7.01
C ILE A 101 -11.76 -21.53 -8.39
N ASP A 102 -11.60 -20.21 -8.55
CA ASP A 102 -11.79 -19.52 -9.83
C ASP A 102 -10.84 -20.05 -10.92
N ILE A 103 -9.57 -20.24 -10.57
CA ILE A 103 -8.58 -20.83 -11.49
C ILE A 103 -8.97 -22.26 -11.87
N LYS A 104 -9.40 -23.06 -10.90
CA LYS A 104 -9.83 -24.44 -11.13
C LYS A 104 -11.02 -24.49 -12.09
N GLU A 105 -12.04 -23.66 -11.85
CA GLU A 105 -13.23 -23.58 -12.69
C GLU A 105 -12.87 -23.17 -14.13
N ARG A 106 -11.96 -22.20 -14.31
CA ARG A 106 -11.44 -21.81 -15.63
C ARG A 106 -10.77 -22.99 -16.36
N LEU A 107 -9.87 -23.70 -15.69
CA LEU A 107 -9.14 -24.82 -16.29
C LEU A 107 -10.05 -25.99 -16.66
N GLU A 108 -11.02 -26.33 -15.80
CA GLU A 108 -12.03 -27.36 -16.09
C GLU A 108 -12.97 -26.93 -17.22
N PHE A 109 -13.32 -25.65 -17.26
CA PHE A 109 -14.17 -25.09 -18.31
C PHE A 109 -13.52 -25.20 -19.69
N LYS A 110 -12.24 -24.80 -19.82
CA LYS A 110 -11.45 -24.89 -21.07
C LYS A 110 -11.37 -26.34 -21.58
N LYS A 111 -11.17 -27.31 -20.68
CA LYS A 111 -11.14 -28.75 -21.02
C LYS A 111 -12.49 -29.30 -21.48
N SER A 112 -13.60 -28.72 -21.03
CA SER A 112 -14.95 -29.19 -21.37
C SER A 112 -15.43 -28.77 -22.77
N GLY A 113 -14.65 -27.97 -23.51
CA GLY A 113 -14.97 -27.57 -24.89
C GLY A 113 -16.26 -26.75 -25.04
N LYS A 114 -16.82 -26.26 -23.92
CA LYS A 114 -18.05 -25.47 -23.93
C LYS A 114 -17.73 -24.08 -24.49
N THR A 115 -18.53 -23.62 -25.45
CA THR A 115 -18.37 -22.34 -26.17
C THR A 115 -18.87 -21.11 -25.40
N LYS A 116 -19.37 -21.29 -24.18
CA LYS A 116 -19.76 -20.18 -23.30
C LYS A 116 -19.16 -20.41 -21.95
N HIS A 117 -18.20 -19.57 -21.56
CA HIS A 117 -17.84 -19.41 -20.15
C HIS A 117 -19.15 -19.46 -19.35
N PRO A 118 -19.27 -20.24 -18.27
CA PRO A 118 -20.29 -19.93 -17.31
C PRO A 118 -19.95 -18.50 -16.93
N LYS A 119 -20.87 -17.55 -17.22
CA LYS A 119 -20.80 -16.23 -16.62
C LYS A 119 -20.35 -16.44 -15.17
N GLN A 120 -19.26 -15.77 -14.78
CA GLN A 120 -18.65 -15.84 -13.45
C GLN A 120 -19.63 -16.39 -12.42
N THR A 121 -19.28 -17.54 -11.87
CA THR A 121 -20.11 -18.40 -11.04
C THR A 121 -20.54 -17.66 -9.76
N LYS A 122 -21.59 -16.81 -9.83
CA LYS A 122 -22.54 -16.39 -8.78
C LYS A 122 -22.03 -16.00 -7.37
N SER A 123 -20.73 -15.91 -7.11
CA SER A 123 -20.16 -15.29 -5.90
C SER A 123 -19.95 -13.79 -6.13
N ASP A 124 -19.53 -13.40 -7.34
CA ASP A 124 -19.39 -12.00 -7.75
C ASP A 124 -20.56 -11.49 -8.60
N GLN A 125 -21.33 -12.37 -9.26
CA GLN A 125 -22.56 -11.98 -9.99
C GLN A 125 -23.79 -11.73 -9.09
N LYS A 126 -23.59 -11.55 -7.79
CA LYS A 126 -24.64 -11.00 -6.91
C LYS A 126 -24.67 -9.47 -6.94
N THR A 127 -23.74 -8.84 -7.66
CA THR A 127 -23.70 -7.38 -7.85
C THR A 127 -24.56 -6.91 -9.02
N ASP A 128 -24.90 -7.75 -10.02
CA ASP A 128 -25.71 -7.35 -11.19
C ASP A 128 -27.12 -6.82 -10.83
N ASN A 129 -27.59 -7.02 -9.59
CA ASN A 129 -28.83 -6.45 -9.06
C ASN A 129 -28.66 -5.77 -7.70
N GLU A 130 -27.43 -5.60 -7.23
CA GLU A 130 -27.19 -4.93 -5.94
C GLU A 130 -27.42 -3.44 -6.13
N SER A 131 -28.44 -2.88 -5.48
CA SER A 131 -28.61 -1.44 -5.48
C SER A 131 -27.43 -0.78 -4.76
N PHE A 132 -27.04 0.44 -5.16
CA PHE A 132 -25.98 1.18 -4.46
C PHE A 132 -26.21 1.24 -2.93
N PHE A 133 -27.47 1.36 -2.49
CA PHE A 133 -27.82 1.36 -1.08
C PHE A 133 -27.58 0.02 -0.39
N GLU A 134 -27.75 -1.09 -1.09
CA GLU A 134 -27.45 -2.43 -0.59
C GLU A 134 -25.92 -2.64 -0.51
N TYR A 135 -25.17 -2.21 -1.53
CA TYR A 135 -23.70 -2.19 -1.52
C TYR A 135 -23.14 -1.33 -0.37
N LEU A 136 -23.66 -0.10 -0.23
CA LEU A 136 -23.29 0.82 0.84
C LEU A 136 -23.67 0.24 2.20
N GLY A 137 -24.88 -0.34 2.32
CA GLY A 137 -25.38 -0.99 3.52
C GLY A 137 -24.51 -2.17 3.96
N LYS A 138 -24.10 -3.04 3.02
CA LYS A 138 -23.15 -4.13 3.30
C LYS A 138 -21.79 -3.60 3.72
N ARG A 139 -21.27 -2.56 3.07
CA ARG A 139 -19.96 -1.98 3.40
C ARG A 139 -19.96 -1.34 4.79
N ILE A 140 -21.00 -0.61 5.13
CA ILE A 140 -21.19 -0.01 6.48
C ILE A 140 -21.38 -1.11 7.52
N SER A 141 -22.24 -2.09 7.25
CA SER A 141 -22.51 -3.22 8.15
C SER A 141 -21.24 -4.03 8.41
N ASN A 142 -20.48 -4.38 7.36
CA ASN A 142 -19.20 -5.05 7.49
C ASN A 142 -18.20 -4.20 8.28
N GLY A 143 -18.12 -2.90 8.01
CA GLY A 143 -17.28 -1.98 8.79
C GLY A 143 -17.66 -1.92 10.27
N LEU A 144 -18.96 -1.93 10.59
CA LEU A 144 -19.46 -1.97 11.98
C LEU A 144 -19.22 -3.33 12.64
N ILE A 145 -19.44 -4.43 11.94
CA ILE A 145 -19.14 -5.78 12.41
C ILE A 145 -17.64 -5.92 12.65
N ASP A 146 -16.80 -5.40 11.76
CA ASP A 146 -15.36 -5.40 11.91
C ASP A 146 -14.91 -4.51 13.08
N LEU A 147 -15.59 -3.39 13.31
CA LEU A 147 -15.37 -2.51 14.46
C LEU A 147 -15.78 -3.18 15.78
N LEU A 148 -16.91 -3.90 15.80
CA LEU A 148 -17.36 -4.70 16.94
C LEU A 148 -16.49 -5.94 17.19
N ARG A 149 -15.90 -6.51 16.13
CA ARG A 149 -14.95 -7.63 16.20
C ARG A 149 -13.51 -7.17 16.40
N ALA A 150 -13.19 -5.89 16.22
CA ALA A 150 -11.84 -5.35 16.37
C ALA A 150 -11.20 -5.70 17.73
N PRO A 151 -11.93 -5.70 18.88
CA PRO A 151 -11.36 -6.11 20.17
C PRO A 151 -10.83 -7.54 20.19
N THR A 152 -11.30 -8.41 19.29
CA THR A 152 -10.91 -9.83 19.22
C THR A 152 -9.67 -10.08 18.33
N LYS A 153 -9.20 -9.07 17.57
CA LYS A 153 -8.07 -9.19 16.65
C LYS A 153 -6.98 -8.15 16.97
N VAL A 154 -5.89 -8.62 17.60
CA VAL A 154 -4.73 -7.79 17.97
C VAL A 154 -4.18 -6.97 16.80
N SER A 155 -4.14 -7.53 15.59
CA SER A 155 -3.67 -6.84 14.39
C SER A 155 -4.55 -5.65 14.01
N THR A 156 -5.88 -5.77 14.13
CA THR A 156 -6.83 -4.69 13.81
C THR A 156 -6.73 -3.55 14.82
N ILE A 157 -6.61 -3.86 16.12
CA ILE A 157 -6.40 -2.84 17.15
C ILE A 157 -5.09 -2.09 16.90
N ARG A 158 -4.02 -2.81 16.54
CA ARG A 158 -2.72 -2.20 16.17
C ARG A 158 -2.87 -1.21 15.01
N ASP A 159 -3.60 -1.58 13.97
CA ASP A 159 -3.79 -0.73 12.78
C ASP A 159 -4.59 0.53 13.13
N TRP A 160 -5.61 0.39 13.99
CA TRP A 160 -6.36 1.53 14.53
C TRP A 160 -5.50 2.48 15.34
N VAL A 161 -4.69 1.95 16.27
CA VAL A 161 -3.76 2.75 17.07
C VAL A 161 -2.74 3.45 16.16
N SER A 162 -2.29 2.79 15.10
CA SER A 162 -1.42 3.40 14.09
C SER A 162 -2.05 4.58 13.39
N ALA A 163 -3.29 4.42 12.91
CA ALA A 163 -4.02 5.50 12.25
C ALA A 163 -4.26 6.69 13.20
N LEU A 164 -4.75 6.41 14.42
CA LEU A 164 -4.97 7.45 15.44
C LEU A 164 -3.69 8.19 15.84
N ASN A 165 -2.53 7.53 15.79
CA ASN A 165 -1.25 8.16 16.04
C ASN A 165 -0.88 9.20 14.97
N VAL A 166 -1.13 8.88 13.69
CA VAL A 166 -0.90 9.83 12.59
C VAL A 166 -1.87 11.02 12.70
N GLU A 167 -3.15 10.75 12.93
CA GLU A 167 -4.17 11.81 13.12
C GLU A 167 -3.84 12.72 14.32
N ARG A 168 -3.29 12.16 15.41
CA ARG A 168 -2.85 12.95 16.57
C ARG A 168 -1.72 13.93 16.19
N ILE A 169 -0.71 13.45 15.46
CA ILE A 169 0.40 14.29 14.98
C ILE A 169 -0.15 15.38 14.05
N TYR A 170 -1.09 15.01 13.19
CA TYR A 170 -1.69 15.94 12.26
C TYR A 170 -2.48 17.05 12.97
N TRP A 171 -3.35 16.67 13.91
CA TRP A 171 -4.07 17.60 14.77
C TRP A 171 -3.12 18.58 15.46
N PHE A 172 -2.02 18.10 16.03
CA PHE A 172 -1.05 18.95 16.71
C PHE A 172 -0.53 20.08 15.81
N PHE A 173 -0.14 19.77 14.57
CA PHE A 173 0.38 20.76 13.64
C PHE A 173 -0.70 21.70 13.10
N CYS A 174 -1.88 21.18 12.71
CA CYS A 174 -3.00 22.02 12.29
C CYS A 174 -3.42 23.00 13.38
N ARG A 175 -3.67 22.49 14.59
CA ARG A 175 -4.08 23.28 15.76
C ARG A 175 -3.05 24.35 16.09
N THR A 176 -1.76 23.99 16.10
CA THR A 176 -0.69 24.96 16.40
C THR A 176 -0.61 26.05 15.34
N THR A 177 -0.74 25.68 14.06
CA THR A 177 -0.76 26.63 12.94
C THR A 177 -1.94 27.60 13.09
N ILE A 178 -3.16 27.09 13.33
CA ILE A 178 -4.37 27.90 13.50
C ILE A 178 -4.24 28.83 14.72
N THR A 179 -3.83 28.28 15.86
CA THR A 179 -3.69 29.04 17.12
C THR A 179 -2.71 30.20 16.95
N LYS A 180 -1.53 29.94 16.39
CA LYS A 180 -0.52 30.99 16.16
C LYS A 180 -0.99 32.01 15.13
N SER A 181 -1.73 31.59 14.10
CA SER A 181 -2.30 32.48 13.09
C SER A 181 -3.37 33.40 13.69
N LEU A 182 -4.27 32.88 14.53
CA LEU A 182 -5.29 33.67 15.21
C LEU A 182 -4.69 34.67 16.19
N LEU A 183 -3.69 34.26 16.97
CA LEU A 183 -2.98 35.15 17.88
C LEU A 183 -2.28 36.28 17.13
N LEU A 184 -1.59 35.98 16.03
CA LEU A 184 -0.97 36.99 15.18
C LEU A 184 -2.01 37.91 14.52
N ALA A 185 -3.11 37.36 14.01
CA ALA A 185 -4.17 38.17 13.39
C ALA A 185 -4.83 39.12 14.39
N ARG A 186 -4.92 38.74 15.67
CA ARG A 186 -5.31 39.61 16.77
C ARG A 186 -4.26 40.70 17.02
N GLU A 187 -2.98 40.32 17.14
CA GLU A 187 -1.88 41.27 17.35
C GLU A 187 -1.77 42.32 16.22
N LEU A 188 -2.14 41.96 14.99
CA LEU A 188 -2.15 42.83 13.83
C LEU A 188 -3.47 43.61 13.63
N GLU A 189 -4.43 43.50 14.56
CA GLU A 189 -5.76 44.11 14.49
C GLU A 189 -6.55 43.72 13.21
N ILE A 190 -6.18 42.63 12.55
CA ILE A 190 -6.84 42.13 11.34
C ILE A 190 -8.25 41.63 11.70
N LEU A 191 -8.37 40.99 12.86
CA LEU A 191 -9.64 40.44 13.34
C LEU A 191 -10.64 41.53 13.72
N ASP A 192 -10.20 42.67 14.22
CA ASP A 192 -11.08 43.81 14.52
C ASP A 192 -11.60 44.47 13.23
N ARG A 193 -10.78 44.48 12.17
CA ARG A 193 -11.18 44.94 10.83
C ARG A 193 -12.15 43.99 10.11
N ILE A 194 -12.05 42.68 10.37
CA ILE A 194 -13.01 41.68 9.87
C ILE A 194 -14.26 41.67 10.75
N GLY A 195 -14.10 41.93 12.05
CA GLY A 195 -15.14 42.04 13.07
C GLY A 195 -16.13 43.20 12.85
N SER A 196 -15.76 44.20 12.04
CA SER A 196 -16.72 45.22 11.58
C SER A 196 -17.70 44.69 10.52
N VAL A 197 -17.44 43.51 9.93
CA VAL A 197 -18.27 42.86 8.89
C VAL A 197 -18.94 41.58 9.41
N PHE A 198 -18.29 40.85 10.32
CA PHE A 198 -18.81 39.66 11.00
C PHE A 198 -18.79 39.87 12.51
N SER A 199 -19.72 39.31 13.28
CA SER A 199 -19.73 39.44 14.75
C SER A 199 -18.35 39.17 15.38
N ASN A 200 -17.97 39.94 16.41
CA ASN A 200 -16.68 39.84 17.11
C ASN A 200 -16.32 38.37 17.43
N ILE A 201 -15.20 37.91 16.88
CA ILE A 201 -14.66 36.57 17.12
C ILE A 201 -13.88 36.60 18.44
N ASP A 202 -14.32 35.82 19.43
CA ASP A 202 -13.59 35.65 20.69
C ASP A 202 -12.40 34.70 20.48
N VAL A 203 -11.24 35.30 20.18
CA VAL A 203 -9.99 34.57 19.91
C VAL A 203 -9.57 33.71 21.12
N ASP A 204 -9.75 34.21 22.35
CA ASP A 204 -9.31 33.49 23.54
C ASP A 204 -10.17 32.24 23.79
N ASN A 205 -11.48 32.35 23.56
CA ASN A 205 -12.37 31.19 23.61
C ASN A 205 -12.04 30.17 22.50
N VAL A 206 -11.80 30.63 21.27
CA VAL A 206 -11.41 29.75 20.15
C VAL A 206 -10.10 29.01 20.47
N VAL A 207 -9.09 29.72 20.98
CA VAL A 207 -7.81 29.12 21.39
C VAL A 207 -8.01 28.13 22.54
N SER A 208 -8.82 28.47 23.55
CA SER A 208 -9.14 27.57 24.67
C SER A 208 -9.78 26.26 24.20
N ILE A 209 -10.75 26.33 23.28
CA ILE A 209 -11.39 25.15 22.68
C ILE A 209 -10.35 24.28 21.95
N LEU A 210 -9.47 24.89 21.15
CA LEU A 210 -8.42 24.20 20.40
C LEU A 210 -7.36 23.53 21.30
N GLU A 211 -7.05 24.14 22.44
CA GLU A 211 -6.05 23.65 23.41
C GLU A 211 -6.64 22.60 24.37
N SER A 212 -7.97 22.54 24.54
CA SER A 212 -8.66 21.64 25.48
C SER A 212 -8.30 20.14 25.34
N PRO A 213 -8.04 19.57 24.14
CA PRO A 213 -7.71 18.15 24.02
C PRO A 213 -6.27 17.81 24.42
N ASN A 214 -5.40 18.80 24.66
CA ASN A 214 -3.96 18.57 24.88
C ASN A 214 -3.62 17.56 25.96
N PRO A 215 -4.26 17.55 27.15
CA PRO A 215 -3.93 16.56 28.17
C PRO A 215 -4.15 15.14 27.67
N VAL A 216 -5.24 14.91 26.92
CA VAL A 216 -5.55 13.62 26.31
C VAL A 216 -4.54 13.28 25.22
N LEU A 217 -4.25 14.23 24.31
CA LEU A 217 -3.28 14.01 23.23
C LEU A 217 -1.87 13.71 23.76
N ARG A 218 -1.50 14.28 24.91
CA ARG A 218 -0.23 14.02 25.61
C ARG A 218 -0.16 12.60 26.20
N VAL A 219 -1.27 12.07 26.71
CA VAL A 219 -1.34 10.67 27.13
C VAL A 219 -1.28 9.75 25.90
N CYS A 220 -2.06 10.06 24.87
CA CYS A 220 -2.08 9.33 23.61
C CYS A 220 -0.70 9.34 22.91
N SER A 221 0.14 10.36 23.15
CA SER A 221 1.48 10.44 22.56
C SER A 221 2.42 9.33 22.99
N VAL A 222 2.26 8.82 24.20
CA VAL A 222 3.02 7.69 24.72
C VAL A 222 2.23 6.40 24.55
N ALA A 223 0.93 6.42 24.88
CA ALA A 223 0.09 5.23 24.90
C ALA A 223 0.00 4.55 23.52
N PHE A 224 -0.10 5.32 22.42
CA PHE A 224 -0.23 4.71 21.09
C PHE A 224 1.03 3.95 20.67
N PHE A 225 2.22 4.50 20.91
CA PHE A 225 3.48 3.80 20.64
C PHE A 225 3.68 2.61 21.57
N ALA A 226 3.39 2.76 22.87
CA ALA A 226 3.48 1.67 23.84
C ALA A 226 2.55 0.50 23.49
N LEU A 227 1.28 0.78 23.15
CA LEU A 227 0.31 -0.24 22.74
C LEU A 227 0.73 -0.93 21.45
N ARG A 228 1.19 -0.19 20.44
CA ARG A 228 1.70 -0.81 19.20
C ARG A 228 2.93 -1.67 19.46
N PHE A 229 3.85 -1.23 20.31
CA PHE A 229 5.01 -2.03 20.72
C PHE A 229 4.57 -3.34 21.39
N ILE A 230 3.66 -3.26 22.36
CA ILE A 230 3.10 -4.43 23.06
C ILE A 230 2.41 -5.38 22.06
N PHE A 231 1.58 -4.87 21.14
CA PHE A 231 0.88 -5.71 20.17
C PHE A 231 1.83 -6.38 19.18
N ASN A 232 2.83 -5.66 18.67
CA ASN A 232 3.86 -6.26 17.81
C ASN A 232 4.73 -7.27 18.58
N GLY A 233 5.04 -7.01 19.85
CA GLY A 233 5.75 -7.95 20.73
C GLY A 233 4.92 -9.19 21.06
N ALA A 234 3.62 -9.05 21.28
CA ALA A 234 2.70 -10.16 21.48
C ALA A 234 2.59 -11.03 20.22
N MET A 235 2.51 -10.41 19.03
CA MET A 235 2.54 -11.15 17.76
C MET A 235 3.88 -11.86 17.54
N LEU A 236 5.01 -11.18 17.78
CA LEU A 236 6.34 -11.77 17.73
C LEU A 236 6.41 -13.01 18.62
N THR A 237 5.98 -12.89 19.88
CA THR A 237 5.97 -13.99 20.85
C THR A 237 5.06 -15.13 20.38
N LYS A 238 3.83 -14.82 19.96
CA LYS A 238 2.86 -15.80 19.47
C LYS A 238 3.42 -16.65 18.33
N HIS A 239 4.03 -16.01 17.33
CA HIS A 239 4.52 -16.70 16.13
C HIS A 239 5.92 -17.31 16.32
N ALA A 240 6.73 -16.81 17.26
CA ALA A 240 8.00 -17.43 17.64
C ALA A 240 7.78 -18.80 18.33
N TYR A 241 6.85 -18.90 19.28
CA TYR A 241 6.49 -20.19 19.89
C TYR A 241 5.64 -21.06 18.94
N GLY A 242 4.80 -20.39 18.15
CA GLY A 242 3.99 -20.91 17.07
C GLY A 242 2.95 -21.96 17.41
N SER A 243 2.09 -22.23 16.43
CA SER A 243 0.99 -23.19 16.51
C SER A 243 1.47 -24.62 16.25
N GLU A 244 0.61 -25.63 16.48
CA GLU A 244 0.95 -27.02 16.14
C GLU A 244 1.34 -27.22 14.67
N LYS A 245 0.82 -26.37 13.78
CA LYS A 245 1.12 -26.39 12.35
C LYS A 245 2.44 -25.70 11.98
N GLU A 246 3.06 -25.00 12.94
CA GLU A 246 4.34 -24.29 12.76
C GLU A 246 5.50 -25.03 13.48
N LYS A 247 5.21 -26.15 14.17
CA LYS A 247 6.17 -26.89 15.00
C LYS A 247 7.35 -27.50 14.22
N ASP A 248 7.14 -27.80 12.94
CA ASP A 248 8.17 -28.41 12.08
C ASP A 248 9.24 -27.40 11.64
N TYR A 249 9.03 -26.10 11.89
CA TYR A 249 10.01 -25.05 11.64
C TYR A 249 10.71 -24.63 12.94
N ASP A 250 12.05 -24.54 12.90
CA ASP A 250 12.86 -24.24 14.08
C ASP A 250 12.45 -22.91 14.73
N TRP A 251 12.41 -22.90 16.06
CA TRP A 251 11.89 -21.76 16.81
C TRP A 251 12.83 -20.53 16.75
N GLU A 252 14.14 -20.73 16.65
CA GLU A 252 15.12 -19.62 16.51
C GLU A 252 14.97 -18.96 15.15
N LEU A 253 14.80 -19.77 14.10
CA LEU A 253 14.53 -19.28 12.75
C LEU A 253 13.19 -18.53 12.68
N ARG A 254 12.13 -19.07 13.31
CA ARG A 254 10.83 -18.36 13.42
C ARG A 254 10.94 -17.02 14.14
N LEU A 255 11.67 -16.99 15.26
CA LEU A 255 11.89 -15.76 16.00
C LEU A 255 12.64 -14.74 15.15
N TYR A 256 13.67 -15.17 14.43
CA TYR A 256 14.45 -14.32 13.54
C TYR A 256 13.58 -13.75 12.40
N ASP A 257 12.78 -14.58 11.73
CA ASP A 257 11.89 -14.15 10.64
C ASP A 257 10.82 -13.18 11.13
N GLU A 258 10.20 -13.46 12.27
CA GLU A 258 9.20 -12.57 12.87
C GLU A 258 9.83 -11.26 13.35
N LEU A 259 11.07 -11.30 13.86
CA LEU A 259 11.80 -10.10 14.22
C LEU A 259 12.16 -9.29 12.97
N TYR A 260 12.66 -9.93 11.92
CA TYR A 260 12.96 -9.28 10.64
C TYR A 260 11.71 -8.62 10.06
N LYS A 261 10.56 -9.28 10.10
CA LYS A 261 9.26 -8.73 9.67
C LYS A 261 8.81 -7.51 10.46
N ARG A 262 9.13 -7.42 11.75
CA ARG A 262 8.53 -6.45 12.69
C ARG A 262 9.48 -5.39 13.20
N HIS A 263 10.79 -5.59 13.06
CA HIS A 263 11.79 -4.65 13.56
C HIS A 263 11.59 -3.21 13.06
N PRO A 264 11.12 -2.93 11.81
CA PRO A 264 10.94 -1.56 11.36
C PRO A 264 9.91 -0.81 12.22
N VAL A 265 8.87 -1.53 12.66
CA VAL A 265 7.78 -0.99 13.47
C VAL A 265 8.15 -0.99 14.95
N LEU A 266 8.76 -2.07 15.46
CA LEU A 266 9.16 -2.19 16.86
C LEU A 266 10.18 -1.13 17.28
N VAL A 267 11.21 -0.89 16.45
CA VAL A 267 12.23 0.14 16.73
C VAL A 267 11.59 1.53 16.71
N ASN A 268 10.75 1.82 15.71
CA ASN A 268 10.02 3.08 15.64
C ASN A 268 9.15 3.31 16.89
N ASP A 269 8.40 2.30 17.31
CA ASP A 269 7.51 2.39 18.47
C ASP A 269 8.29 2.54 19.78
N LEU A 270 9.42 1.85 19.92
CA LEU A 270 10.29 1.98 21.08
C LEU A 270 10.89 3.40 21.17
N VAL A 271 11.49 3.86 20.06
CA VAL A 271 12.13 5.18 19.97
C VAL A 271 11.12 6.28 20.27
N TRP A 272 10.00 6.31 19.55
CA TRP A 272 9.01 7.37 19.74
C TRP A 272 8.23 7.23 21.04
N GLY A 273 8.05 6.04 21.58
CA GLY A 273 7.48 5.84 22.91
C GLY A 273 8.35 6.48 24.00
N ILE A 274 9.67 6.22 23.97
CA ILE A 274 10.63 6.80 24.91
C ILE A 274 10.75 8.31 24.71
N VAL A 275 10.92 8.77 23.48
CA VAL A 275 11.07 10.20 23.16
C VAL A 275 9.83 10.97 23.62
N ASN A 276 8.62 10.51 23.27
CA ASN A 276 7.41 11.18 23.70
C ASN A 276 7.22 11.13 25.22
N PHE A 277 7.63 10.06 25.89
CA PHE A 277 7.57 10.01 27.35
C PHE A 277 8.48 11.08 27.97
N ILE A 278 9.74 11.13 27.52
CA ILE A 278 10.74 12.04 28.06
C ILE A 278 10.39 13.51 27.76
N THR A 279 9.88 13.81 26.57
CA THR A 279 9.64 15.19 26.12
C THR A 279 8.28 15.73 26.55
N ASN A 280 7.23 14.91 26.59
CA ASN A 280 5.90 15.37 27.00
C ASN A 280 5.70 15.35 28.52
N TYR A 281 6.45 14.50 29.23
CA TYR A 281 6.50 14.45 30.69
C TYR A 281 7.87 14.93 31.18
N ASN A 282 8.37 15.98 30.56
CA ASN A 282 9.65 16.58 30.89
C ASN A 282 9.75 17.08 32.34
N TRP A 283 8.62 17.42 32.95
CA TRP A 283 8.50 17.71 34.39
C TRP A 283 8.82 16.49 35.28
N LEU A 284 8.56 15.26 34.81
CA LEU A 284 8.96 14.01 35.50
C LEU A 284 10.44 13.68 35.27
N THR A 285 10.96 13.96 34.08
CA THR A 285 12.33 13.61 33.69
C THR A 285 13.36 14.69 34.03
N GLY A 286 12.91 15.87 34.45
CA GLY A 286 13.76 17.01 34.80
C GLY A 286 14.38 17.73 33.59
N ILE A 287 13.79 17.57 32.39
CA ILE A 287 14.31 18.18 31.16
C ILE A 287 13.64 19.54 30.89
N PRO A 288 14.38 20.63 30.65
CA PRO A 288 13.79 21.92 30.27
C PRO A 288 13.00 21.86 28.95
N ASP A 289 11.93 22.67 28.83
CA ASP A 289 11.09 22.74 27.61
C ASP A 289 11.90 22.94 26.31
N PRO A 290 12.90 23.86 26.24
CA PRO A 290 13.68 24.03 25.01
C PRO A 290 14.48 22.78 24.64
N THR A 291 15.00 22.07 25.64
CA THR A 291 15.75 20.83 25.44
C THR A 291 14.83 19.72 24.94
N ALA A 292 13.61 19.61 25.48
CA ALA A 292 12.60 18.69 24.98
C ALA A 292 12.27 18.94 23.50
N GLY A 293 12.16 20.22 23.09
CA GLY A 293 12.00 20.61 21.68
C GLY A 293 13.15 20.12 20.79
N TRP A 294 14.40 20.37 21.18
CA TRP A 294 15.57 19.90 20.41
C TRP A 294 15.70 18.38 20.34
N ILE A 295 15.28 17.67 21.39
CA ILE A 295 15.18 16.20 21.35
C ILE A 295 14.17 15.78 20.27
N VAL A 296 12.96 16.35 20.26
CA VAL A 296 11.95 16.05 19.22
C VAL A 296 12.49 16.33 17.83
N ALA A 297 13.15 17.48 17.62
CA ALA A 297 13.76 17.81 16.33
C ALA A 297 14.79 16.78 15.86
N GLY A 298 15.68 16.33 16.76
CA GLY A 298 16.66 15.29 16.45
C GLY A 298 16.00 13.97 16.05
N PHE A 299 14.90 13.58 16.72
CA PHE A 299 14.18 12.36 16.39
C PHE A 299 13.27 12.47 15.16
N LEU A 300 12.81 13.66 14.79
CA LEU A 300 12.21 13.89 13.47
C LEU A 300 13.24 13.68 12.34
N PHE A 301 14.50 14.03 12.56
CA PHE A 301 15.57 13.71 11.60
C PHE A 301 15.91 12.21 11.61
N PHE A 302 15.79 11.53 12.76
CA PHE A 302 15.87 10.08 12.82
C PHE A 302 14.83 9.41 11.90
N ASP A 303 13.59 9.92 11.81
CA ASP A 303 12.57 9.36 10.90
C ASP A 303 13.02 9.39 9.44
N PHE A 304 13.68 10.47 9.00
CA PHE A 304 14.26 10.55 7.67
C PHE A 304 15.33 9.46 7.44
N CYS A 305 16.28 9.33 8.38
CA CYS A 305 17.30 8.28 8.31
C CYS A 305 16.70 6.87 8.35
N TRP A 306 15.64 6.69 9.15
CA TRP A 306 14.93 5.43 9.29
C TRP A 306 14.21 5.02 8.01
N LEU A 307 13.60 5.97 7.29
CA LEU A 307 13.00 5.72 5.98
C LEU A 307 14.04 5.37 4.91
N ILE A 308 15.20 6.01 4.91
CA ILE A 308 16.32 5.62 4.03
C ILE A 308 16.74 4.17 4.32
N TRP A 309 16.83 3.80 5.59
CA TRP A 309 17.14 2.42 5.98
C TRP A 309 16.07 1.43 5.52
N GLN A 310 14.78 1.76 5.68
CA GLN A 310 13.69 0.91 5.19
C GLN A 310 13.70 0.76 3.68
N ARG A 311 14.00 1.83 2.93
CA ARG A 311 14.20 1.76 1.48
C ARG A 311 15.33 0.78 1.13
N HIS A 312 16.45 0.84 1.84
CA HIS A 312 17.56 -0.09 1.63
C HIS A 312 17.19 -1.55 1.88
N LEU A 313 16.34 -1.83 2.87
CA LEU A 313 15.82 -3.18 3.10
C LEU A 313 14.91 -3.63 1.94
N ALA A 314 14.00 -2.76 1.48
CA ALA A 314 13.14 -3.05 0.33
C ALA A 314 13.95 -3.24 -0.96
N GLU A 315 15.03 -2.47 -1.15
CA GLU A 315 15.95 -2.57 -2.29
C GLU A 315 16.61 -3.95 -2.34
N LYS A 316 17.04 -4.48 -1.19
CA LYS A 316 17.60 -5.84 -1.12
C LYS A 316 16.58 -6.90 -1.51
N GLU A 317 15.33 -6.77 -1.06
CA GLU A 317 14.27 -7.72 -1.41
C GLU A 317 13.96 -7.68 -2.92
N PHE A 318 13.94 -6.48 -3.50
CA PHE A 318 13.82 -6.30 -4.95
C PHE A 318 14.98 -6.93 -5.71
N LEU A 319 16.22 -6.58 -5.37
CA LEU A 319 17.43 -7.05 -6.07
C LEU A 319 17.47 -8.57 -6.11
N ALA A 320 17.14 -9.19 -5.00
CA ALA A 320 17.26 -10.61 -4.90
C ALA A 320 16.10 -11.35 -5.62
N LYS A 321 14.89 -10.78 -5.67
CA LYS A 321 13.84 -11.29 -6.57
C LYS A 321 14.23 -11.11 -8.05
N ARG A 322 14.87 -10.00 -8.39
CA ARG A 322 15.36 -9.73 -9.75
C ARG A 322 16.44 -10.74 -10.14
N GLU A 323 17.38 -11.03 -9.25
CA GLU A 323 18.40 -12.07 -9.46
C GLU A 323 17.79 -13.46 -9.66
N GLN A 324 16.75 -13.80 -8.90
CA GLN A 324 16.00 -15.06 -9.10
C GLN A 324 15.42 -15.15 -10.51
N LEU A 325 14.69 -14.12 -10.96
CA LEU A 325 14.05 -14.13 -12.29
C LEU A 325 15.10 -14.16 -13.42
N ILE A 326 16.22 -13.45 -13.26
CA ILE A 326 17.34 -13.50 -14.22
C ILE A 326 17.96 -14.90 -14.25
N SER A 327 18.15 -15.54 -13.10
CA SER A 327 18.67 -16.90 -13.00
C SER A 327 17.76 -17.90 -13.72
N ASP A 328 16.45 -17.82 -13.47
CA ASP A 328 15.46 -18.68 -14.15
C ASP A 328 15.46 -18.45 -15.65
N ARG A 329 15.53 -17.18 -16.09
CA ARG A 329 15.58 -16.86 -17.52
C ARG A 329 16.84 -17.43 -18.18
N ASN A 330 17.99 -17.30 -17.51
CA ASN A 330 19.25 -17.84 -18.01
C ASN A 330 19.20 -19.37 -18.10
N PHE A 331 18.61 -20.04 -17.10
CA PHE A 331 18.38 -21.49 -17.16
C PHE A 331 17.60 -21.91 -18.41
N TYR A 332 16.48 -21.24 -18.71
CA TYR A 332 15.69 -21.55 -19.91
C TYR A 332 16.39 -21.17 -21.23
N ASN A 333 17.16 -20.07 -21.24
CA ASN A 333 17.99 -19.73 -22.39
C ASN A 333 19.07 -20.78 -22.66
N ASP A 334 19.70 -21.32 -21.62
CA ASP A 334 20.73 -22.35 -21.73
C ASP A 334 20.16 -23.65 -22.33
N LEU A 335 18.92 -24.03 -21.98
CA LEU A 335 18.22 -25.15 -22.60
C LEU A 335 18.03 -24.94 -24.11
N LEU A 336 17.61 -23.74 -24.54
CA LEU A 336 17.46 -23.40 -25.96
C LEU A 336 18.80 -23.41 -26.71
N ILE A 337 19.85 -22.81 -26.14
CA ILE A 337 21.17 -22.71 -26.78
C ILE A 337 21.79 -24.10 -26.96
N ASN A 338 21.65 -24.97 -25.95
CA ASN A 338 22.20 -26.31 -25.97
C ASN A 338 21.30 -27.32 -26.70
N PHE A 339 20.11 -26.90 -27.16
CA PHE A 339 19.10 -27.75 -27.81
C PHE A 339 18.71 -29.00 -26.99
N VAL A 340 18.70 -28.87 -25.66
CA VAL A 340 18.31 -29.94 -24.72
C VAL A 340 17.16 -29.53 -23.80
N ASP A 341 16.38 -30.50 -23.36
CA ASP A 341 15.36 -30.32 -22.33
C ASP A 341 15.94 -30.39 -20.91
N GLU A 342 15.09 -30.30 -19.88
CA GLU A 342 15.52 -30.34 -18.48
C GLU A 342 16.21 -31.67 -18.08
N LYS A 343 16.09 -32.72 -18.90
CA LYS A 343 16.68 -34.05 -18.68
C LYS A 343 17.92 -34.30 -19.55
N GLY A 344 18.29 -33.36 -20.42
CA GLY A 344 19.41 -33.51 -21.35
C GLY A 344 19.03 -34.19 -22.67
N GLU A 345 17.74 -34.37 -22.95
CA GLU A 345 17.25 -34.97 -24.20
C GLU A 345 17.07 -33.88 -25.28
N PRO A 346 17.19 -34.21 -26.59
CA PRO A 346 17.01 -33.24 -27.66
C PRO A 346 15.65 -32.53 -27.62
N LEU A 347 15.64 -31.21 -27.79
CA LEU A 347 14.40 -30.43 -27.78
C LEU A 347 13.45 -30.82 -28.92
N THR A 348 12.18 -31.02 -28.58
CA THR A 348 11.10 -31.07 -29.57
C THR A 348 10.66 -29.66 -29.97
N GLU A 349 9.99 -29.53 -31.11
CA GLU A 349 9.44 -28.24 -31.56
C GLU A 349 8.43 -27.67 -30.55
N GLU A 350 7.60 -28.53 -29.96
CA GLU A 350 6.64 -28.15 -28.92
C GLU A 350 7.35 -27.62 -27.67
N LYS A 351 8.39 -28.31 -27.19
CA LYS A 351 9.14 -27.88 -26.02
C LYS A 351 9.91 -26.58 -26.28
N THR A 352 10.43 -26.39 -27.49
CA THR A 352 11.06 -25.13 -27.92
C THR A 352 10.07 -23.96 -27.82
N LYS A 353 8.82 -24.15 -28.27
CA LYS A 353 7.77 -23.12 -28.15
C LYS A 353 7.40 -22.85 -26.69
N GLU A 354 7.27 -23.89 -25.87
CA GLU A 354 6.99 -23.77 -24.43
C GLU A 354 8.09 -22.98 -23.70
N ILE A 355 9.36 -23.29 -23.95
CA ILE A 355 10.50 -22.57 -23.37
C ILE A 355 10.52 -21.10 -23.84
N GLY A 356 10.24 -20.85 -25.12
CA GLY A 356 10.11 -19.49 -25.66
C GLY A 356 9.02 -18.67 -24.96
N LEU A 357 7.86 -19.27 -24.67
CA LEU A 357 6.81 -18.64 -23.88
C LEU A 357 7.25 -18.36 -22.43
N HIS A 358 8.00 -19.28 -21.82
CA HIS A 358 8.53 -19.12 -20.47
C HIS A 358 9.53 -17.96 -20.38
N ILE A 359 10.45 -17.86 -21.35
CA ILE A 359 11.41 -16.74 -21.43
C ILE A 359 10.68 -15.41 -21.64
N LYS A 360 9.65 -15.38 -22.50
CA LYS A 360 8.82 -14.19 -22.70
C LYS A 360 8.16 -13.77 -21.38
N LEU A 361 7.50 -14.70 -20.69
CA LEU A 361 6.89 -14.44 -19.37
C LEU A 361 7.93 -13.87 -18.39
N LEU A 362 9.09 -14.50 -18.25
CA LEU A 362 10.12 -14.05 -17.31
C LEU A 362 10.65 -12.65 -17.64
N ASN A 363 10.81 -12.31 -18.92
CA ASN A 363 11.20 -10.95 -19.31
C ASN A 363 10.12 -9.93 -18.90
N ASP A 364 8.85 -10.24 -19.14
CA ASP A 364 7.74 -9.39 -18.75
C ASP A 364 7.65 -9.23 -17.21
N GLU A 365 7.88 -10.32 -16.46
CA GLU A 365 7.90 -10.30 -14.99
C GLU A 365 9.06 -9.47 -14.43
N ILE A 366 10.26 -9.55 -15.04
CA ILE A 366 11.42 -8.72 -14.67
C ILE A 366 11.10 -7.25 -14.88
N GLU A 367 10.50 -6.91 -16.02
CA GLU A 367 10.16 -5.53 -16.34
C GLU A 367 9.09 -4.97 -15.41
N GLN A 368 8.03 -5.73 -15.16
CA GLN A 368 6.99 -5.35 -14.18
C GLN A 368 7.55 -5.22 -12.77
N LEU A 369 8.54 -6.05 -12.40
CA LEU A 369 9.25 -5.94 -11.13
C LEU A 369 10.06 -4.63 -11.07
N GLU A 370 10.74 -4.22 -12.14
CA GLU A 370 11.48 -2.96 -12.23
C GLU A 370 10.57 -1.72 -12.16
N ILE A 371 9.41 -1.76 -12.83
CA ILE A 371 8.38 -0.72 -12.73
C ILE A 371 7.85 -0.62 -11.28
N SER A 372 7.50 -1.77 -10.68
CA SER A 372 7.00 -1.83 -9.31
C SER A 372 8.02 -1.30 -8.29
N TRP A 373 9.29 -1.66 -8.47
CA TRP A 373 10.38 -1.17 -7.63
C TRP A 373 10.61 0.33 -7.78
N SER A 374 10.56 0.84 -9.01
CA SER A 374 10.71 2.28 -9.26
C SER A 374 9.61 3.07 -8.55
N ALA A 375 8.36 2.61 -8.61
CA ALA A 375 7.25 3.20 -7.86
C ALA A 375 7.43 3.08 -6.33
N GLU A 376 7.89 1.93 -5.82
CA GLU A 376 8.18 1.73 -4.39
C GLU A 376 9.33 2.63 -3.90
N SER A 377 10.41 2.77 -4.68
CA SER A 377 11.53 3.65 -4.38
C SER A 377 11.08 5.11 -4.36
N SER A 378 10.26 5.54 -5.31
CA SER A 378 9.65 6.87 -5.30
C SER A 378 8.73 7.09 -4.09
N TYR A 379 7.96 6.08 -3.68
CA TYR A 379 7.19 6.12 -2.43
C TYR A 379 8.07 6.38 -1.20
N PHE A 380 9.22 5.69 -1.09
CA PHE A 380 10.16 5.96 0.00
C PHE A 380 10.72 7.39 -0.06
N TRP A 381 11.13 7.86 -1.24
CA TRP A 381 11.65 9.23 -1.39
C TRP A 381 10.61 10.30 -1.07
N PHE A 382 9.35 10.08 -1.44
CA PHE A 382 8.25 10.95 -1.09
C PHE A 382 8.03 11.03 0.42
N ASN A 383 8.08 9.89 1.13
CA ASN A 383 8.02 9.87 2.59
C ASN A 383 9.28 10.49 3.24
N CYS A 384 10.47 10.28 2.67
CA CYS A 384 11.70 10.94 3.13
C CYS A 384 11.58 12.47 3.03
N ALA A 385 11.04 12.98 1.91
CA ALA A 385 10.78 14.41 1.75
C ALA A 385 9.77 14.91 2.79
N ALA A 386 8.69 14.16 3.05
CA ALA A 386 7.73 14.47 4.10
C ALA A 386 8.38 14.53 5.50
N ALA A 387 9.21 13.54 5.85
CA ALA A 387 9.97 13.49 7.10
C ALA A 387 10.90 14.70 7.25
N LEU A 388 11.60 15.04 6.17
CA LEU A 388 12.53 16.15 6.16
C LEU A 388 11.80 17.50 6.33
N LEU A 389 10.64 17.67 5.69
CA LEU A 389 9.81 18.85 5.88
C LEU A 389 9.32 18.98 7.32
N LEU A 390 8.94 17.88 7.98
CA LEU A 390 8.63 17.89 9.41
C LEU A 390 9.85 18.29 10.25
N ALA A 391 11.00 17.65 10.02
CA ALA A 391 12.22 17.91 10.79
C ALA A 391 12.68 19.37 10.62
N VAL A 392 12.76 19.86 9.38
CA VAL A 392 13.19 21.23 9.06
C VAL A 392 12.16 22.24 9.53
N GLY A 393 10.87 22.04 9.25
CA GLY A 393 9.80 22.93 9.68
C GLY A 393 9.76 23.06 11.21
N PHE A 394 9.80 21.94 11.93
CA PHE A 394 9.80 21.95 13.39
C PHE A 394 11.07 22.63 13.95
N SER A 395 12.24 22.26 13.45
CA SER A 395 13.52 22.85 13.89
C SER A 395 13.59 24.35 13.62
N ALA A 396 13.17 24.78 12.43
CA ALA A 396 13.12 26.19 12.06
C ALA A 396 12.18 26.97 12.98
N SER A 397 11.04 26.40 13.38
CA SER A 397 10.11 27.08 14.30
C SER A 397 10.71 27.34 15.69
N MET A 398 11.74 26.59 16.09
CA MET A 398 12.46 26.80 17.35
C MET A 398 13.59 27.83 17.24
N VAL A 399 14.15 28.01 16.03
CA VAL A 399 15.25 28.96 15.77
C VAL A 399 14.69 30.36 15.52
N PHE A 400 13.60 30.46 14.76
CA PHE A 400 13.04 31.74 14.37
C PHE A 400 12.08 32.28 15.42
N THR A 401 12.33 33.51 15.87
CA THR A 401 11.50 34.21 16.87
C THR A 401 10.37 35.03 16.25
N ALA A 402 10.42 35.29 14.94
CA ALA A 402 9.39 36.06 14.25
C ALA A 402 8.09 35.24 14.12
N PRO A 403 6.94 35.73 14.62
CA PRO A 403 5.67 34.99 14.63
C PRO A 403 5.21 34.47 13.26
N VAL A 404 5.41 35.28 12.21
CA VAL A 404 5.08 34.90 10.82
C VAL A 404 5.90 33.70 10.37
N ILE A 405 7.20 33.68 10.69
CA ILE A 405 8.09 32.57 10.31
C ILE A 405 7.68 31.30 11.06
N ALA A 406 7.35 31.39 12.35
CA ALA A 406 6.87 30.25 13.12
C ALA A 406 5.58 29.64 12.51
N ILE A 407 4.63 30.46 12.06
CA ILE A 407 3.41 29.98 11.37
C ILE A 407 3.77 29.24 10.08
N LEU A 408 4.65 29.82 9.24
CA LEU A 408 5.10 29.17 8.00
C LEU A 408 5.78 27.83 8.28
N CYS A 409 6.61 27.77 9.31
CA CYS A 409 7.26 26.54 9.76
C CYS A 409 6.26 25.44 10.16
N TYR A 410 5.21 25.78 10.92
CA TYR A 410 4.16 24.81 11.27
C TYR A 410 3.24 24.45 10.08
N ALA A 411 3.03 25.36 9.14
CA ALA A 411 2.33 25.06 7.89
C ALA A 411 3.12 24.08 7.02
N ILE A 412 4.46 24.21 6.95
CA ILE A 412 5.35 23.24 6.31
C ILE A 412 5.21 21.87 6.99
N CYS A 413 5.13 21.82 8.32
CA CYS A 413 4.93 20.56 9.03
C CYS A 413 3.57 19.92 8.69
N THR A 414 2.51 20.73 8.67
CA THR A 414 1.16 20.32 8.25
C THR A 414 1.20 19.71 6.83
N PHE A 415 1.91 20.34 5.91
CA PHE A 415 2.11 19.82 4.55
C PHE A 415 2.90 18.51 4.54
N GLY A 416 3.93 18.37 5.38
CA GLY A 416 4.67 17.12 5.56
C GLY A 416 3.77 15.97 6.04
N VAL A 417 2.89 16.19 7.02
CA VAL A 417 1.93 15.16 7.45
C VAL A 417 0.94 14.82 6.34
N ALA A 418 0.47 15.83 5.59
CA ALA A 418 -0.41 15.62 4.44
C ALA A 418 0.23 14.75 3.36
N MET A 419 1.55 14.91 3.12
CA MET A 419 2.31 14.04 2.25
C MET A 419 2.31 12.59 2.77
N TYR A 420 2.61 12.35 4.05
CA TYR A 420 2.54 10.99 4.63
C TYR A 420 1.18 10.32 4.40
N LEU A 421 0.09 11.05 4.64
CA LEU A 421 -1.28 10.55 4.44
C LEU A 421 -1.60 10.28 2.95
N SER A 422 -0.88 10.93 2.03
CA SER A 422 -1.10 10.82 0.59
C SER A 422 -0.11 9.87 -0.11
N ALA A 423 0.87 9.33 0.61
CA ALA A 423 1.96 8.55 0.04
C ALA A 423 1.46 7.31 -0.74
N GLY A 424 0.40 6.65 -0.27
CA GLY A 424 -0.21 5.52 -1.00
C GLY A 424 -0.77 5.92 -2.37
N SER A 425 -1.48 7.05 -2.45
CA SER A 425 -1.99 7.59 -3.71
C SER A 425 -0.86 8.05 -4.64
N TYR A 426 0.23 8.59 -4.08
CA TYR A 426 1.43 8.95 -4.83
C TYR A 426 2.11 7.72 -5.46
N LYS A 427 2.26 6.62 -4.70
CA LYS A 427 2.80 5.36 -5.21
C LYS A 427 1.98 4.85 -6.40
N ASN A 428 0.65 4.83 -6.27
CA ASN A 428 -0.24 4.42 -7.36
C ASN A 428 -0.09 5.32 -8.59
N PHE A 429 -0.06 6.64 -8.40
CA PHE A 429 0.22 7.61 -9.47
C PHE A 429 1.53 7.30 -10.19
N GLU A 430 2.61 7.07 -9.44
CA GLU A 430 3.93 6.82 -10.02
C GLU A 430 3.98 5.48 -10.77
N GLU A 431 3.37 4.44 -10.22
CA GLU A 431 3.26 3.14 -10.89
C GLU A 431 2.51 3.25 -12.22
N LYS A 432 1.37 3.96 -12.24
CA LYS A 432 0.60 4.18 -13.49
C LYS A 432 1.33 5.09 -14.48
N ARG A 433 2.07 6.10 -13.99
CA ARG A 433 2.93 6.95 -14.83
C ARG A 433 3.99 6.13 -15.54
N LEU A 434 4.68 5.25 -14.81
CA LEU A 434 5.71 4.38 -15.37
C LEU A 434 5.14 3.37 -16.35
N GLN A 435 3.96 2.80 -16.07
CA GLN A 435 3.25 1.91 -17.01
C GLN A 435 2.88 2.62 -18.31
N ALA A 436 2.38 3.86 -18.24
CA ALA A 436 2.03 4.66 -19.43
C ALA A 436 3.25 5.09 -20.25
N ILE A 437 4.40 5.35 -19.61
CA ILE A 437 5.66 5.65 -20.31
C ILE A 437 6.21 4.40 -21.00
N HIS A 438 6.07 3.24 -20.35
CA HIS A 438 6.54 1.98 -20.91
C HIS A 438 5.75 1.58 -22.15
N ASP A 439 4.42 1.73 -22.11
CA ASP A 439 3.53 1.39 -23.22
C ASP A 439 2.72 2.63 -23.68
N PRO A 440 3.34 3.56 -24.43
CA PRO A 440 2.72 4.84 -24.79
C PRO A 440 1.59 4.71 -25.82
N ASN A 441 1.46 3.55 -26.46
CA ASN A 441 0.38 3.28 -27.42
C ASN A 441 -0.85 2.66 -26.73
N ASN A 442 -0.76 2.37 -25.43
CA ASN A 442 -1.83 1.76 -24.68
C ASN A 442 -2.72 2.82 -24.03
N ASN A 443 -3.86 3.07 -24.68
CA ASN A 443 -4.86 4.02 -24.18
C ASN A 443 -5.34 3.70 -22.77
N GLU A 444 -5.44 2.43 -22.36
CA GLU A 444 -5.84 2.06 -21.00
C GLU A 444 -4.80 2.51 -19.97
N ALA A 445 -3.51 2.37 -20.27
CA ALA A 445 -2.42 2.83 -19.42
C ALA A 445 -2.45 4.35 -19.22
N ILE A 446 -2.71 5.11 -20.31
CA ILE A 446 -2.84 6.57 -20.27
C ILE A 446 -4.06 7.01 -19.44
N ILE A 447 -5.21 6.37 -19.64
CA ILE A 447 -6.43 6.65 -18.86
C ILE A 447 -6.20 6.36 -17.38
N ALA A 448 -5.60 5.21 -17.05
CA ALA A 448 -5.29 4.83 -15.67
C ALA A 448 -4.30 5.80 -15.02
N TYR A 449 -3.29 6.29 -15.76
CA TYR A 449 -2.38 7.34 -15.31
C TYR A 449 -3.11 8.64 -14.97
N ASN A 450 -3.98 9.13 -15.86
CA ASN A 450 -4.73 10.37 -15.62
C ASN A 450 -5.68 10.25 -14.41
N ALA A 451 -6.33 9.11 -14.25
CA ALA A 451 -7.17 8.83 -13.09
C ALA A 451 -6.34 8.84 -11.79
N ALA A 452 -5.21 8.14 -11.77
CA ALA A 452 -4.33 8.08 -10.59
C ALA A 452 -3.71 9.45 -10.26
N ARG A 453 -3.39 10.26 -11.26
CA ARG A 453 -2.93 11.65 -11.08
C ARG A 453 -3.98 12.51 -10.40
N ASN A 454 -5.22 12.45 -10.89
CA ASN A 454 -6.33 13.21 -10.30
C ASN A 454 -6.62 12.75 -8.87
N GLU A 455 -6.60 11.44 -8.61
CA GLU A 455 -6.74 10.87 -7.27
C GLU A 455 -5.64 11.35 -6.33
N PHE A 456 -4.37 11.35 -6.77
CA PHE A 456 -3.25 11.86 -5.98
C PHE A 456 -3.39 13.35 -5.66
N ILE A 457 -3.67 14.19 -6.67
CA ILE A 457 -3.85 15.64 -6.48
C ILE A 457 -5.01 15.90 -5.51
N PHE A 458 -6.15 15.23 -5.72
CA PHE A 458 -7.30 15.38 -4.85
C PHE A 458 -7.01 14.93 -3.41
N THR A 459 -6.30 13.80 -3.25
CA THR A 459 -5.91 13.28 -1.93
C THR A 459 -4.97 14.23 -1.22
N MET A 460 -3.97 14.78 -1.92
CA MET A 460 -3.08 15.81 -1.39
C MET A 460 -3.86 17.06 -0.97
N LEU A 461 -4.72 17.62 -1.84
CA LEU A 461 -5.51 18.81 -1.51
C LEU A 461 -6.43 18.55 -0.30
N LYS A 462 -7.10 17.40 -0.29
CA LYS A 462 -7.93 16.94 0.82
C LYS A 462 -7.13 16.90 2.12
N ASN A 463 -5.97 16.24 2.10
CA ASN A 463 -5.12 16.05 3.27
C ASN A 463 -4.31 17.29 3.66
N VAL A 464 -4.28 18.36 2.85
CA VAL A 464 -3.65 19.64 3.22
C VAL A 464 -4.68 20.59 3.81
N PHE A 465 -5.83 20.74 3.14
CA PHE A 465 -6.78 21.82 3.43
C PHE A 465 -7.94 21.41 4.31
N LEU A 466 -8.56 20.24 4.09
CA LEU A 466 -9.83 19.93 4.76
C LEU A 466 -9.70 19.88 6.29
N PRO A 467 -8.68 19.26 6.88
CA PRO A 467 -8.57 19.19 8.34
C PRO A 467 -8.37 20.57 8.97
N THR A 468 -7.52 21.41 8.38
CA THR A 468 -7.38 22.81 8.82
C THR A 468 -8.71 23.56 8.72
N LEU A 469 -9.46 23.39 7.62
CA LEU A 469 -10.78 23.98 7.44
C LEU A 469 -11.78 23.48 8.49
N PHE A 470 -11.87 22.17 8.73
CA PHE A 470 -12.76 21.58 9.72
C PHE A 470 -12.43 22.03 11.14
N ILE A 471 -11.14 22.05 11.51
CA ILE A 471 -10.68 22.47 12.84
C ILE A 471 -10.99 23.95 13.05
N ALA A 472 -10.65 24.82 12.08
CA ALA A 472 -10.92 26.24 12.17
C ALA A 472 -12.43 26.52 12.23
N THR A 473 -13.22 25.87 11.37
CA THR A 473 -14.68 26.02 11.36
C THR A 473 -15.29 25.55 12.67
N PHE A 474 -14.86 24.41 13.20
CA PHE A 474 -15.36 23.88 14.48
C PHE A 474 -15.05 24.81 15.64
N ALA A 475 -13.83 25.36 15.68
CA ALA A 475 -13.41 26.23 16.75
C ALA A 475 -14.12 27.59 16.72
N ILE A 476 -14.43 28.13 15.52
CA ILE A 476 -15.16 29.39 15.35
C ILE A 476 -16.68 29.18 15.55
N CYS A 477 -17.25 28.16 14.93
CA CYS A 477 -18.69 27.86 14.92
C CYS A 477 -18.94 26.36 14.70
N TRP A 478 -19.18 25.63 15.80
CA TRP A 478 -19.41 24.18 15.74
C TRP A 478 -20.64 23.80 14.89
N GLN A 479 -21.67 24.64 14.84
CA GLN A 479 -22.85 24.41 13.99
C GLN A 479 -22.49 24.45 12.50
N ALA A 480 -21.66 25.43 12.09
CA ALA A 480 -21.17 25.50 10.72
C ALA A 480 -20.29 24.30 10.38
N ALA A 481 -19.49 23.81 11.33
CA ALA A 481 -18.72 22.59 11.14
C ALA A 481 -19.61 21.36 10.92
N VAL A 482 -20.72 21.22 11.65
CA VAL A 482 -21.69 20.13 11.43
C VAL A 482 -22.29 20.20 10.03
N VAL A 483 -22.67 21.39 9.56
CA VAL A 483 -23.18 21.58 8.19
C VAL A 483 -22.11 21.22 7.16
N LEU A 484 -20.88 21.71 7.34
CA LEU A 484 -19.75 21.39 6.46
C LEU A 484 -19.48 19.88 6.42
N THR A 485 -19.55 19.20 7.55
CA THR A 485 -19.42 17.74 7.63
C THR A 485 -20.54 17.04 6.88
N ALA A 486 -21.79 17.48 7.03
CA ALA A 486 -22.92 16.91 6.31
C ALA A 486 -22.78 17.08 4.79
N VAL A 487 -22.38 18.27 4.33
CA VAL A 487 -22.10 18.55 2.90
C VAL A 487 -20.96 17.67 2.39
N TYR A 488 -19.88 17.54 3.16
CA TYR A 488 -18.76 16.69 2.81
C TYR A 488 -19.15 15.21 2.71
N LEU A 489 -19.93 14.70 3.66
CA LEU A 489 -20.45 13.33 3.63
C LEU A 489 -21.36 13.11 2.42
N ALA A 490 -22.24 14.06 2.11
CA ALA A 490 -23.09 14.00 0.92
C ALA A 490 -22.25 13.96 -0.38
N TYR A 491 -21.21 14.79 -0.46
CA TYR A 491 -20.28 14.77 -1.60
C TYR A 491 -19.54 13.44 -1.72
N GLN A 492 -19.03 12.89 -0.61
CA GLN A 492 -18.34 11.59 -0.62
C GLN A 492 -19.29 10.44 -1.02
N LEU A 493 -20.54 10.47 -0.56
CA LEU A 493 -21.56 9.51 -0.95
C LEU A 493 -21.89 9.63 -2.44
N TYR A 494 -22.02 10.85 -2.96
CA TYR A 494 -22.26 11.10 -4.37
C TYR A 494 -21.09 10.64 -5.25
N SER A 495 -19.85 10.96 -4.86
CA SER A 495 -18.66 10.47 -5.56
C SER A 495 -18.57 8.94 -5.54
N ALA A 496 -18.85 8.32 -4.40
CA ALA A 496 -18.89 6.86 -4.29
C ALA A 496 -20.00 6.23 -5.15
N TYR A 497 -21.15 6.90 -5.28
CA TYR A 497 -22.24 6.50 -6.17
C TYR A 497 -21.81 6.56 -7.63
N ASN A 498 -21.20 7.66 -8.08
CA ASN A 498 -20.73 7.80 -9.45
C ASN A 498 -19.67 6.75 -9.79
N SER A 499 -18.69 6.54 -8.90
CA SER A 499 -17.67 5.49 -9.09
C SER A 499 -18.25 4.07 -9.07
N TYR A 500 -19.35 3.86 -8.34
CA TYR A 500 -20.09 2.59 -8.38
C TYR A 500 -20.76 2.41 -9.75
N GLU A 501 -21.44 3.44 -10.24
CA GLU A 501 -22.14 3.41 -11.52
C GLU A 501 -21.18 3.24 -12.71
N GLU A 502 -20.03 3.92 -12.70
CA GLU A 502 -18.99 3.78 -13.73
C GLU A 502 -18.38 2.37 -13.74
N LYS A 503 -18.07 1.80 -12.57
CA LYS A 503 -17.57 0.42 -12.47
C LYS A 503 -18.60 -0.60 -12.95
N HIS A 504 -19.88 -0.37 -12.64
CA HIS A 504 -20.97 -1.19 -13.16
C HIS A 504 -21.12 -1.08 -14.68
N LYS A 505 -21.03 0.14 -15.24
CA LYS A 505 -21.08 0.36 -16.69
C LYS A 505 -19.92 -0.33 -17.42
N GLN A 506 -18.69 -0.20 -16.93
CA GLN A 506 -17.51 -0.87 -17.50
C GLN A 506 -17.61 -2.40 -17.44
N GLN A 507 -18.16 -2.97 -16.36
CA GLN A 507 -18.39 -4.41 -16.26
C GLN A 507 -19.49 -4.92 -17.22
N VAL A 508 -20.48 -4.07 -17.55
CA VAL A 508 -21.56 -4.39 -18.49
C VAL A 508 -21.11 -4.23 -19.95
N GLU A 509 -20.29 -3.22 -20.29
CA GLU A 509 -19.76 -2.99 -21.64
C GLU A 509 -18.72 -4.05 -22.05
N VAL A 510 -17.82 -4.47 -21.14
CA VAL A 510 -16.89 -5.59 -21.38
C VAL A 510 -17.64 -6.93 -21.59
N GLY A 511 -18.89 -7.03 -21.16
CA GLY A 511 -19.78 -8.16 -21.44
C GLY A 511 -20.55 -8.09 -22.77
N ALA A 512 -20.50 -6.96 -23.48
CA ALA A 512 -21.32 -6.68 -24.66
C ALA A 512 -20.52 -6.54 -25.97
N GLU A 513 -19.21 -6.29 -25.92
CA GLU A 513 -18.39 -6.12 -27.13
C GLU A 513 -17.75 -7.44 -27.61
N ASN A 514 -18.35 -8.05 -28.63
CA ASN A 514 -17.56 -8.72 -29.67
C ASN A 514 -17.04 -7.61 -30.59
N PRO A 515 -15.72 -7.40 -30.75
CA PRO A 515 -15.23 -6.37 -31.65
C PRO A 515 -15.44 -6.83 -33.10
N VAL A 516 -16.48 -6.31 -33.75
CA VAL A 516 -16.45 -6.11 -35.19
C VAL A 516 -15.75 -4.77 -35.40
N ILE A 517 -14.48 -4.86 -35.75
CA ILE A 517 -13.64 -3.72 -36.09
C ILE A 517 -14.12 -3.19 -37.45
N GLU A 518 -14.65 -1.97 -37.48
CA GLU A 518 -14.56 -1.10 -38.66
C GLU A 518 -13.70 0.11 -38.29
N PHE A 519 -12.50 0.15 -38.86
CA PHE A 519 -11.60 1.30 -38.79
C PHE A 519 -12.20 2.46 -39.59
N ASN A 520 -12.24 3.64 -38.97
CA ASN A 520 -12.11 4.90 -39.71
C ASN A 520 -10.90 5.64 -39.14
N GLU A 521 -9.83 5.65 -39.93
CA GLU A 521 -8.69 6.55 -39.77
C GLU A 521 -9.14 7.97 -40.11
N GLU A 522 -9.00 8.90 -39.17
CA GLU A 522 -8.36 10.22 -39.35
C GLU A 522 -8.67 11.12 -38.12
N ASP A 523 -7.72 12.00 -37.81
CA ASP A 523 -7.89 13.25 -37.03
C ASP A 523 -7.57 13.34 -35.52
N SER A 524 -6.71 12.50 -34.93
CA SER A 524 -6.22 12.76 -33.54
C SER A 524 -4.72 12.59 -33.26
N SER A 525 -3.89 12.25 -34.26
CA SER A 525 -2.49 11.88 -34.04
C SER A 525 -1.51 13.06 -33.94
N GLU A 526 -1.87 14.26 -34.43
CA GLU A 526 -0.92 15.39 -34.48
C GLU A 526 -0.86 16.21 -33.19
N GLN A 527 -1.97 16.39 -32.47
CA GLN A 527 -1.98 17.23 -31.26
C GLN A 527 -1.36 16.56 -30.03
N TYR A 528 -1.37 15.22 -29.96
CA TYR A 528 -0.77 14.46 -28.84
C TYR A 528 0.75 14.32 -28.92
N ARG A 529 1.32 14.46 -30.13
CA ARG A 529 2.75 14.30 -30.37
C ARG A 529 3.55 15.53 -29.89
N ASP A 530 2.96 16.71 -29.96
CA ASP A 530 3.61 17.96 -29.55
C ASP A 530 3.66 18.13 -28.01
N ASP A 531 2.64 17.64 -27.28
CA ASP A 531 2.64 17.67 -25.81
C ASP A 531 3.68 16.70 -25.20
N LEU A 532 3.93 15.56 -25.85
CA LEU A 532 4.95 14.59 -25.43
C LEU A 532 6.38 15.08 -25.72
N LEU A 533 6.60 15.80 -26.82
CA LEU A 533 7.89 16.41 -27.15
C LEU A 533 8.21 17.61 -26.24
N GLY A 534 7.19 18.36 -25.79
CA GLY A 534 7.34 19.43 -24.81
C GLY A 534 7.84 18.95 -23.44
N ILE A 535 7.46 17.74 -23.02
CA ILE A 535 7.86 17.17 -21.72
C ILE A 535 9.26 16.55 -21.78
N ALA A 536 9.65 15.97 -22.91
CA ALA A 536 11.00 15.44 -23.12
C ALA A 536 12.06 16.57 -23.08
N ALA A 537 11.73 17.77 -23.55
CA ALA A 537 12.63 18.93 -23.52
C ALA A 537 12.81 19.58 -22.13
N VAL A 538 11.94 19.26 -21.16
CA VAL A 538 12.06 19.73 -19.77
C VAL A 538 12.90 18.75 -18.92
N LEU A 539 13.19 17.56 -19.45
CA LEU A 539 13.95 16.49 -18.78
C LEU A 539 15.35 16.24 -19.39
N SER A 540 15.81 17.12 -20.28
CA SER A 540 17.22 17.28 -20.69
C SER A 540 17.79 18.57 -20.12
#